data_AF-A0A9E5KRQ5-F1
#
_entry.id   AF-A0A9E5KRQ5-F1
#
_cell.length_a   1.000
_cell.length_b   1.000
_cell.length_c   1.000
_cell.angle_alpha   90.00
_cell.angle_beta   90.00
_cell.angle_gamma   90.00
#
_symmetry.space_group_name_H-M   'P 1'
#
loop_
_entity.id
_entity.type
_entity.pdbx_description
1 polymer ?
#
loop_
_entity_poly.entity_id
_entity_poly.type
_entity_poly.pdbx_seq_one_letter_code
_entity_poly.pdbx_strand_id
1 'polypeptide(L)'
;MFPLRFGAGIVDLGQFLKGGSIVIKSAYKDNRGLTLVELLVGVTILAIIIVPLLHTFITGANTGIKSKNYGNATDAAQNLSEQIQALDVDTILQNSALVDSAAKFYNIDTGVLTTAAPGADSGRYYVRIPGYIYGGTSFDALVTLDASDPVNSPPVAVGNQMDALINMTEADASALVSFRAECGGMMENVNELTIELLTREITLNVSKIVDSTTDTYKITAVFTYSGIIECTAEDLTGTTYSFTHSEQSSASVSSIADSTDGSPVLSAFLFFDGYYRESMQTETVLINNPTGSDINFFIVNTDKGTMPVNYGALIWYKYQNFKADNTPVNSLVYTNLPAAKVTYRASKNELLRKTLSVTGYLVETKQLNRKYNVEVTLFKGGSGFSGDVIMDSNSTKLNY
;
A
#
# COMPACT_ATOMS: atom_id res chain seq x y z
N MET A 1 38.36 24.80 50.57
CA MET A 1 38.98 24.63 51.90
C MET A 1 40.48 24.75 51.72
N PHE A 2 41.16 25.40 52.68
CA PHE A 2 42.52 25.96 52.68
C PHE A 2 42.76 27.31 51.95
N PRO A 3 42.97 28.41 52.72
CA PRO A 3 43.45 29.70 52.25
C PRO A 3 44.98 29.84 52.47
N LEU A 4 45.64 30.70 51.71
CA LEU A 4 46.96 31.23 52.10
C LEU A 4 46.91 32.76 52.10
N ARG A 5 46.94 33.32 53.31
CA ARG A 5 47.26 34.71 53.62
C ARG A 5 48.77 34.89 53.61
N PHE A 6 49.25 35.88 52.88
CA PHE A 6 50.42 36.71 53.19
C PHE A 6 50.11 38.06 52.53
N GLY A 7 50.09 39.20 53.20
CA GLY A 7 50.99 39.73 54.20
C GLY A 7 51.25 41.16 53.71
N ALA A 8 50.70 42.15 54.39
CA ALA A 8 50.79 43.55 53.99
C ALA A 8 52.24 44.02 54.01
N GLY A 9 52.73 44.46 52.85
CA GLY A 9 54.04 45.10 52.69
C GLY A 9 53.96 46.09 51.54
N ILE A 10 53.85 47.37 51.87
CA ILE A 10 53.95 48.47 50.92
C ILE A 10 55.40 48.50 50.44
N VAL A 11 55.63 48.16 49.17
CA VAL A 11 56.94 48.27 48.54
C VAL A 11 57.05 49.67 47.93
N ASP A 12 57.93 50.47 48.52
CA ASP A 12 58.36 51.79 48.07
C ASP A 12 59.04 51.68 46.70
N LEU A 13 58.42 52.25 45.67
CA LEU A 13 58.93 52.29 44.28
C LEU A 13 60.20 53.17 44.13
N GLY A 14 60.64 53.87 45.18
CA GLY A 14 61.77 54.80 45.14
C GLY A 14 63.16 54.17 45.10
N GLN A 15 63.33 52.87 45.37
CA GLN A 15 64.66 52.24 45.48
C GLN A 15 65.08 51.30 44.33
N PHE A 16 64.26 51.13 43.29
CA PHE A 16 64.60 50.24 42.16
C PHE A 16 65.39 50.90 41.01
N LEU A 17 65.79 52.18 41.16
CA LEU A 17 66.42 52.97 40.07
C LEU A 17 67.89 53.38 40.31
N LYS A 18 68.62 52.70 41.20
CA LYS A 18 70.08 52.91 41.32
C LYS A 18 70.83 51.59 41.54
N GLY A 19 71.12 50.90 40.45
CA GLY A 19 72.07 49.78 40.47
C GLY A 19 71.81 48.75 39.39
N GLY A 20 72.04 49.10 38.12
CA GLY A 20 71.92 48.13 37.03
C GLY A 20 72.41 48.72 35.72
N SER A 21 73.71 48.61 35.46
CA SER A 21 74.27 48.84 34.13
C SER A 21 73.76 47.75 33.18
N ILE A 22 72.73 48.06 32.39
CA ILE A 22 72.31 47.22 31.27
C ILE A 22 73.15 47.64 30.06
N VAL A 23 74.14 46.80 29.73
CA VAL A 23 74.89 46.90 28.48
C VAL A 23 73.96 46.49 27.33
N ILE A 24 73.33 47.48 26.68
CA ILE A 24 72.71 47.28 25.37
C ILE A 24 73.85 47.29 24.35
N LYS A 25 74.28 46.12 23.87
CA LYS A 25 75.11 46.03 22.66
C LYS A 25 74.29 46.58 21.49
N SER A 26 74.54 47.84 21.12
CA SER A 26 73.99 48.45 19.92
C SER A 26 74.63 47.82 18.69
N ALA A 27 73.90 46.95 17.99
CA ALA A 27 74.22 46.56 16.62
C ALA A 27 73.84 47.73 15.68
N TYR A 28 74.66 48.78 15.66
CA TYR A 28 74.48 49.92 14.77
C TYR A 28 75.28 49.70 13.47
N LYS A 29 74.60 49.04 12.52
CA LYS A 29 74.72 49.09 11.05
C LYS A 29 76.08 49.42 10.39
N ASP A 30 76.53 48.48 9.57
CA ASP A 30 77.18 48.78 8.29
C ASP A 30 76.14 48.60 7.17
N ASN A 31 75.44 49.68 6.82
CA ASN A 31 74.30 49.69 5.90
C ASN A 31 74.69 50.04 4.45
N ARG A 32 75.97 49.91 4.11
CA ARG A 32 76.59 50.44 2.88
C ARG A 32 76.17 49.73 1.57
N GLY A 33 75.23 48.79 1.65
CA GLY A 33 74.64 48.12 0.48
C GLY A 33 73.11 48.01 0.52
N LEU A 34 72.41 48.64 1.48
CA LEU A 34 70.94 48.60 1.53
C LEU A 34 70.38 49.94 1.04
N THR A 35 70.16 50.07 -0.27
CA THR A 35 69.46 51.24 -0.80
C THR A 35 67.95 51.10 -0.58
N LEU A 36 67.25 52.23 -0.38
CA LEU A 36 65.78 52.22 -0.26
C LEU A 36 65.11 51.60 -1.49
N VAL A 37 65.72 51.79 -2.67
CA VAL A 37 65.28 51.23 -3.94
C VAL A 37 65.38 49.71 -3.94
N GLU A 38 66.48 49.15 -3.45
CA GLU A 38 66.67 47.69 -3.39
C GLU A 38 65.70 47.02 -2.41
N LEU A 39 65.42 47.66 -1.27
CA LEU A 39 64.37 47.21 -0.36
C LEU A 39 62.98 47.28 -1.02
N LEU A 40 62.68 48.38 -1.72
CA LEU A 40 61.40 48.56 -2.43
C LEU A 40 61.20 47.51 -3.53
N VAL A 41 62.23 47.30 -4.36
CA VAL A 41 62.20 46.30 -5.44
C VAL A 41 62.09 44.89 -4.87
N GLY A 42 62.83 44.57 -3.80
CA GLY A 42 62.76 43.28 -3.13
C GLY A 42 61.37 42.96 -2.58
N VAL A 43 60.75 43.90 -1.85
CA VAL A 43 59.38 43.73 -1.32
C VAL A 43 58.35 43.66 -2.45
N THR A 44 58.54 44.43 -3.53
CA THR A 44 57.63 44.44 -4.69
C THR A 44 57.65 43.10 -5.42
N ILE A 45 58.84 42.55 -5.71
CA ILE A 45 58.98 41.23 -6.36
C ILE A 45 58.39 40.14 -5.45
N LEU A 46 58.65 40.21 -4.14
CA LEU A 46 58.07 39.28 -3.18
C LEU A 46 56.54 39.33 -3.16
N ALA A 47 55.95 40.53 -3.18
CA ALA A 47 54.49 40.71 -3.22
C ALA A 47 53.87 40.15 -4.52
N ILE A 48 54.52 40.36 -5.66
CA ILE A 48 54.08 39.82 -6.97
C ILE A 48 54.01 38.29 -6.94
N ILE A 49 54.93 37.62 -6.23
CA ILE A 49 54.96 36.16 -6.13
C ILE A 49 53.98 35.63 -5.07
N ILE A 50 53.90 36.27 -3.90
CA ILE A 50 53.08 35.77 -2.79
C ILE A 50 51.58 35.86 -3.09
N VAL A 51 51.12 36.92 -3.76
CA VAL A 51 49.67 37.12 -3.99
C VAL A 51 49.02 35.97 -4.80
N PRO A 52 49.55 35.57 -5.98
CA PRO A 52 49.03 34.41 -6.70
C PRO A 52 49.22 33.08 -5.95
N LEU A 53 50.31 32.94 -5.20
CA LEU A 53 50.58 31.74 -4.40
C LEU A 53 49.52 31.56 -3.31
N LEU A 54 49.20 32.62 -2.57
CA LEU A 54 48.19 32.59 -1.51
C LEU A 54 46.79 32.34 -2.09
N HIS A 55 46.47 32.98 -3.23
CA HIS A 55 45.21 32.73 -3.92
C HIS A 55 45.07 31.27 -4.36
N THR A 56 46.13 30.69 -4.92
CA THR A 56 46.15 29.27 -5.33
C THR A 56 46.02 28.34 -4.13
N PHE A 57 46.68 28.65 -3.02
CA PHE A 57 46.60 27.85 -1.80
C PHE A 57 45.20 27.89 -1.16
N ILE A 58 44.59 29.08 -1.05
CA ILE A 58 43.22 29.24 -0.53
C ILE A 58 42.23 28.53 -1.46
N THR A 59 42.38 28.71 -2.77
CA THR A 59 41.51 28.05 -3.76
C THR A 59 41.67 26.53 -3.69
N GLY A 60 42.91 26.02 -3.60
CA GLY A 60 43.19 24.59 -3.46
C GLY A 60 42.63 24.00 -2.16
N ALA A 61 42.75 24.71 -1.04
CA ALA A 61 42.16 24.30 0.24
C ALA A 61 40.63 24.25 0.17
N ASN A 62 40.00 25.27 -0.41
CA ASN A 62 38.55 25.32 -0.59
C ASN A 62 38.03 24.23 -1.54
N THR A 63 38.73 24.00 -2.66
CA THR A 63 38.41 22.92 -3.60
C THR A 63 38.58 21.55 -2.94
N GLY A 64 39.62 21.37 -2.12
CA GLY A 64 39.82 20.14 -1.35
C GLY A 64 38.68 19.84 -0.37
N ILE A 65 38.23 20.85 0.38
CA ILE A 65 37.08 20.71 1.29
C ILE A 65 35.80 20.38 0.51
N LYS A 66 35.55 21.07 -0.61
CA LYS A 66 34.40 20.78 -1.47
C LYS A 66 34.45 19.36 -2.02
N SER A 67 35.60 18.94 -2.56
CA SER A 67 35.79 17.59 -3.09
C SER A 67 35.55 16.52 -2.03
N LYS A 68 36.01 16.74 -0.79
CA LYS A 68 35.73 15.84 0.33
C LYS A 68 34.25 15.81 0.67
N ASN A 69 33.58 16.97 0.69
CA ASN A 69 32.14 17.03 0.96
C ASN A 69 31.31 16.30 -0.10
N TYR A 70 31.68 16.42 -1.39
CA TYR A 70 31.03 15.66 -2.46
C TYR A 70 31.27 14.16 -2.33
N GLY A 71 32.51 13.73 -2.02
CA GLY A 71 32.80 12.30 -1.75
C GLY A 71 31.97 11.77 -0.58
N ASN A 72 31.97 12.49 0.54
CA ASN A 72 31.15 12.14 1.70
C ASN A 72 29.65 12.11 1.38
N ALA A 73 29.16 12.97 0.47
CA ALA A 73 27.76 12.99 0.05
C ALA A 73 27.41 11.76 -0.82
N THR A 74 28.30 11.37 -1.74
CA THR A 74 28.12 10.14 -2.53
C THR A 74 28.07 8.91 -1.63
N ASP A 75 29.02 8.79 -0.70
CA ASP A 75 29.07 7.65 0.21
C ASP A 75 27.86 7.63 1.17
N ALA A 76 27.41 8.81 1.62
CA ALA A 76 26.19 8.97 2.41
C ALA A 76 24.93 8.51 1.66
N ALA A 77 24.76 8.96 0.41
CA ALA A 77 23.61 8.60 -0.41
C ALA A 77 23.61 7.09 -0.71
N GLN A 78 24.78 6.52 -1.02
CA GLN A 78 24.93 5.08 -1.23
C GLN A 78 24.59 4.30 0.04
N ASN A 79 25.11 4.72 1.20
CA ASN A 79 24.84 4.04 2.46
C ASN A 79 23.34 4.06 2.82
N LEU A 80 22.66 5.19 2.64
CA LEU A 80 21.21 5.28 2.84
C LEU A 80 20.45 4.41 1.84
N SER A 81 20.85 4.41 0.57
CA SER A 81 20.23 3.56 -0.46
C SER A 81 20.38 2.06 -0.13
N GLU A 82 21.55 1.63 0.33
CA GLU A 82 21.81 0.24 0.76
C GLU A 82 20.94 -0.14 1.97
N GLN A 83 20.81 0.74 2.96
CA GLN A 83 19.95 0.50 4.13
C GLN A 83 18.48 0.35 3.72
N ILE A 84 17.99 1.22 2.83
CA ILE A 84 16.62 1.11 2.29
C ILE A 84 16.45 -0.18 1.48
N GLN A 85 17.46 -0.58 0.71
CA GLN A 85 17.43 -1.83 -0.05
C GLN A 85 17.43 -3.08 0.83
N ALA A 86 17.99 -3.01 2.04
CA ALA A 86 18.00 -4.13 2.98
C ALA A 86 16.65 -4.37 3.71
N LEU A 87 15.76 -3.38 3.78
CA LEU A 87 14.52 -3.43 4.56
C LEU A 87 13.26 -3.53 3.70
N ASP A 88 12.28 -4.36 4.03
CA ASP A 88 11.02 -4.42 3.27
C ASP A 88 10.29 -3.08 3.28
N VAL A 89 9.72 -2.68 2.13
CA VAL A 89 9.13 -1.34 1.98
C VAL A 89 7.93 -1.19 2.90
N ASP A 90 7.12 -2.24 3.07
CA ASP A 90 5.98 -2.21 4.00
C ASP A 90 6.42 -1.95 5.44
N THR A 91 7.57 -2.49 5.84
CA THR A 91 8.13 -2.26 7.17
C THR A 91 8.61 -0.80 7.31
N ILE A 92 9.22 -0.23 6.27
CA ILE A 92 9.59 1.18 6.24
C ILE A 92 8.34 2.07 6.34
N LEU A 93 7.28 1.77 5.58
CA LEU A 93 6.01 2.51 5.57
C LEU A 93 5.31 2.50 6.94
N GLN A 94 5.46 1.43 7.71
CA GLN A 94 4.97 1.37 9.09
C GLN A 94 5.86 2.15 10.07
N ASN A 95 7.18 2.16 9.86
CA ASN A 95 8.12 2.82 10.76
C ASN A 95 9.36 3.34 10.02
N SER A 96 9.38 4.63 9.70
CA SER A 96 10.52 5.27 9.03
C SER A 96 11.81 5.22 9.85
N ALA A 97 11.72 5.10 11.17
CA ALA A 97 12.88 5.12 12.07
C ALA A 97 13.81 3.91 11.89
N LEU A 98 13.37 2.89 11.13
CA LEU A 98 14.20 1.75 10.74
C LEU A 98 15.27 2.11 9.70
N VAL A 99 15.03 3.15 8.90
CA VAL A 99 16.02 3.68 7.95
C VAL A 99 17.07 4.52 8.65
N ASP A 100 16.63 5.39 9.57
CA ASP A 100 17.51 6.14 10.48
C ASP A 100 16.69 6.60 11.68
N SER A 101 17.29 6.67 12.87
CA SER A 101 16.60 7.12 14.09
C SER A 101 15.94 8.51 13.98
N ALA A 102 16.49 9.40 13.16
CA ALA A 102 15.97 10.74 12.90
C ALA A 102 14.93 10.78 11.77
N ALA A 103 14.74 9.68 11.04
CA ALA A 103 13.84 9.60 9.90
C ALA A 103 12.37 9.77 10.30
N LYS A 104 11.67 10.67 9.62
CA LYS A 104 10.22 10.89 9.77
C LYS A 104 9.56 10.98 8.40
N PHE A 105 8.32 10.49 8.31
CA PHE A 105 7.50 10.75 7.14
C PHE A 105 7.17 12.23 7.05
N TYR A 106 7.13 12.73 5.83
CA TYR A 106 6.92 14.12 5.49
C TYR A 106 5.84 14.22 4.42
N ASN A 107 4.84 15.05 4.65
CA ASN A 107 3.88 15.41 3.60
C ASN A 107 4.33 16.73 2.96
N ILE A 108 4.62 16.71 1.65
CA ILE A 108 5.20 17.85 0.93
C ILE A 108 4.22 19.03 0.79
N ASP A 109 2.92 18.75 0.73
CA ASP A 109 1.88 19.76 0.53
C ASP A 109 1.56 20.52 1.83
N THR A 110 1.56 19.82 2.97
CA THR A 110 1.18 20.38 4.27
C THR A 110 2.37 20.68 5.18
N GLY A 111 3.55 20.14 4.86
CA GLY A 111 4.76 20.25 5.67
C GLY A 111 4.72 19.46 6.99
N VAL A 112 3.68 18.64 7.20
CA VAL A 112 3.45 17.89 8.45
C VAL A 112 4.34 16.65 8.52
N LEU A 113 4.71 16.29 9.75
CA LEU A 113 5.50 15.10 10.06
C LEU A 113 4.68 14.05 10.76
N THR A 114 4.87 12.82 10.33
CA THR A 114 4.20 11.67 10.91
C THR A 114 5.19 10.55 11.18
N THR A 115 4.84 9.68 12.12
CA THR A 115 5.62 8.48 12.45
C THR A 115 5.22 7.26 11.61
N ALA A 116 4.05 7.31 10.97
CA ALA A 116 3.57 6.33 10.00
C ALA A 116 3.39 7.01 8.64
N ALA A 117 3.46 6.23 7.56
CA ALA A 117 3.27 6.74 6.22
C ALA A 117 1.92 7.47 6.10
N PRO A 118 1.89 8.74 5.66
CA PRO A 118 0.64 9.39 5.30
C PRO A 118 -0.02 8.62 4.14
N GLY A 119 -1.33 8.81 3.96
CA GLY A 119 -2.01 8.30 2.76
C GLY A 119 -1.24 8.70 1.51
N ALA A 120 -1.03 7.77 0.59
CA ALA A 120 -0.12 7.98 -0.53
C ALA A 120 -0.65 9.07 -1.48
N ASP A 121 0.11 10.15 -1.64
CA ASP A 121 -0.19 11.16 -2.65
C ASP A 121 0.27 10.63 -4.01
N SER A 122 -0.67 10.10 -4.79
CA SER A 122 -0.39 9.47 -6.10
C SER A 122 0.64 8.32 -6.04
N GLY A 123 0.72 7.61 -4.91
CA GLY A 123 1.66 6.49 -4.74
C GLY A 123 3.08 6.89 -4.31
N ARG A 124 3.30 8.15 -3.90
CA ARG A 124 4.61 8.64 -3.44
C ARG A 124 4.64 8.85 -1.93
N TYR A 125 5.76 8.48 -1.32
CA TYR A 125 6.04 8.69 0.09
C TYR A 125 7.37 9.41 0.26
N TYR A 126 7.41 10.39 1.15
CA TYR A 126 8.62 11.15 1.44
C TYR A 126 9.06 10.90 2.88
N VAL A 127 10.33 10.51 3.05
CA VAL A 127 10.96 10.32 4.34
C VAL A 127 12.11 11.30 4.44
N ARG A 128 12.09 12.13 5.47
CA ARG A 128 13.12 13.13 5.71
C ARG A 128 14.02 12.71 6.87
N ILE A 129 15.31 12.91 6.73
CA ILE A 129 16.34 12.59 7.73
C ILE A 129 17.16 13.85 7.97
N PRO A 130 16.78 14.68 8.96
CA PRO A 130 17.49 15.93 9.24
C PRO A 130 18.82 15.66 9.92
N GLY A 131 19.88 16.38 9.50
CA GLY A 131 21.18 16.35 10.17
C GLY A 131 21.90 15.00 10.12
N TYR A 132 21.67 14.18 9.09
CA TYR A 132 22.40 12.94 8.83
C TYR A 132 23.91 13.19 8.72
N ILE A 133 24.73 12.54 9.56
CA ILE A 133 26.17 12.77 9.61
C ILE A 133 26.91 11.60 8.96
N TYR A 134 27.73 11.89 7.95
CA TYR A 134 28.59 10.91 7.31
C TYR A 134 29.98 11.50 7.03
N GLY A 135 31.05 10.77 7.35
CA GLY A 135 32.43 11.20 7.08
C GLY A 135 32.83 12.53 7.75
N GLY A 136 32.10 12.95 8.79
CA GLY A 136 32.27 14.24 9.48
C GLY A 136 31.55 15.44 8.85
N THR A 137 30.77 15.22 7.78
CA THR A 137 29.92 16.22 7.15
C THR A 137 28.45 15.94 7.50
N SER A 138 27.67 17.00 7.76
CA SER A 138 26.23 16.88 8.03
C SER A 138 25.41 17.23 6.79
N PHE A 139 24.37 16.43 6.55
CA PHE A 139 23.46 16.49 5.41
C PHE A 139 22.01 16.44 5.89
N ASP A 140 21.11 17.05 5.14
CA ASP A 140 19.67 16.80 5.30
C ASP A 140 19.27 15.89 4.14
N ALA A 141 18.83 14.65 4.43
CA ALA A 141 18.51 13.66 3.40
C ALA A 141 17.00 13.52 3.19
N LEU A 142 16.55 13.65 1.94
CA LEU A 142 15.18 13.38 1.52
C LEU A 142 15.17 12.07 0.74
N VAL A 143 14.40 11.11 1.21
CA VAL A 143 14.18 9.81 0.55
C VAL A 143 12.77 9.81 -0.02
N THR A 144 12.65 9.62 -1.32
CA THR A 144 11.37 9.47 -2.02
C THR A 144 11.16 8.01 -2.39
N LEU A 145 10.03 7.43 -1.99
CA LEU A 145 9.59 6.10 -2.40
C LEU A 145 8.40 6.28 -3.36
N ASP A 146 8.63 6.03 -4.65
CA ASP A 146 7.63 6.23 -5.71
C ASP A 146 7.09 4.90 -6.23
N ALA A 147 5.82 4.60 -5.93
CA ALA A 147 5.08 3.44 -6.41
C ALA A 147 4.19 3.71 -7.64
N SER A 148 4.31 4.87 -8.29
CA SER A 148 3.45 5.25 -9.42
C SER A 148 3.76 4.52 -10.74
N ASP A 149 4.70 3.57 -10.74
CA ASP A 149 5.09 2.84 -11.94
C ASP A 149 3.88 2.13 -12.58
N PRO A 150 3.68 2.21 -13.91
CA PRO A 150 2.59 1.52 -14.61
C PRO A 150 2.55 0.01 -14.35
N VAL A 151 3.70 -0.60 -14.03
CA VAL A 151 3.78 -2.00 -13.62
C VAL A 151 2.98 -2.28 -12.34
N ASN A 152 2.69 -1.29 -11.49
CA ASN A 152 1.85 -1.47 -10.31
C ASN A 152 0.34 -1.29 -10.61
N SER A 153 -0.03 -0.90 -11.83
CA SER A 153 -1.45 -0.69 -12.20
C SER A 153 -2.27 -1.98 -12.30
N PRO A 154 -1.76 -3.09 -12.88
CA PRO A 154 -2.49 -4.35 -12.90
C PRO A 154 -2.63 -4.93 -11.48
N PRO A 155 -3.83 -5.39 -11.08
CA PRO A 155 -3.99 -6.07 -9.82
C PRO A 155 -3.21 -7.39 -9.79
N VAL A 156 -2.77 -7.78 -8.59
CA VAL A 156 -2.11 -9.08 -8.35
C VAL A 156 -3.14 -10.05 -7.77
N ALA A 157 -3.16 -11.27 -8.31
CA ALA A 157 -4.01 -12.34 -7.79
C ALA A 157 -3.50 -12.76 -6.41
N VAL A 158 -4.41 -12.75 -5.43
CA VAL A 158 -4.16 -13.31 -4.11
C VAL A 158 -4.61 -14.76 -4.14
N GLY A 159 -3.67 -15.67 -3.84
CA GLY A 159 -3.97 -17.09 -3.72
C GLY A 159 -4.96 -17.31 -2.58
N ASN A 160 -6.16 -17.79 -2.89
CA ASN A 160 -7.15 -18.17 -1.89
C ASN A 160 -7.22 -19.69 -1.79
N GLN A 161 -7.26 -20.19 -0.57
CA GLN A 161 -7.54 -21.60 -0.32
C GLN A 161 -9.04 -21.86 -0.52
N MET A 162 -9.39 -23.04 -1.03
CA MET A 162 -10.79 -23.47 -1.17
C MET A 162 -11.27 -24.07 0.16
N ASP A 163 -11.69 -23.22 1.09
CA ASP A 163 -12.04 -23.65 2.45
C ASP A 163 -13.40 -24.35 2.52
N ALA A 164 -14.43 -23.74 1.93
CA ALA A 164 -15.76 -24.32 1.83
C ALA A 164 -16.13 -24.56 0.36
N LEU A 165 -16.43 -25.80 0.01
CA LEU A 165 -16.82 -26.21 -1.34
C LEU A 165 -18.28 -26.63 -1.38
N ILE A 166 -19.10 -25.91 -2.15
CA ILE A 166 -20.52 -26.20 -2.35
C ILE A 166 -20.73 -26.52 -3.82
N ASN A 167 -21.18 -27.75 -4.09
CA ASN A 167 -21.50 -28.19 -5.44
C ASN A 167 -23.02 -28.22 -5.65
N MET A 168 -23.48 -27.48 -6.66
CA MET A 168 -24.86 -27.35 -7.13
C MET A 168 -24.94 -27.53 -8.66
N THR A 169 -23.98 -28.22 -9.30
CA THR A 169 -23.96 -28.45 -10.76
C THR A 169 -25.22 -29.14 -11.28
N GLU A 170 -25.80 -30.06 -10.49
CA GLU A 170 -27.01 -30.80 -10.88
C GLU A 170 -28.32 -30.06 -10.56
N ALA A 171 -28.28 -28.89 -9.91
CA ALA A 171 -29.48 -28.24 -9.38
C ALA A 171 -30.48 -27.87 -10.50
N ASP A 172 -29.98 -27.34 -11.62
CA ASP A 172 -30.80 -26.95 -12.76
C ASP A 172 -31.40 -28.18 -13.47
N ALA A 173 -30.63 -29.26 -13.61
CA ALA A 173 -31.10 -30.52 -14.19
C ALA A 173 -32.20 -31.15 -13.33
N SER A 174 -32.02 -31.18 -12.01
CA SER A 174 -33.04 -31.65 -11.06
C SER A 174 -34.32 -30.81 -11.13
N ALA A 175 -34.20 -29.49 -11.23
CA ALA A 175 -35.35 -28.61 -11.38
C ALA A 175 -36.16 -28.91 -12.65
N LEU A 176 -35.49 -29.12 -13.79
CA LEU A 176 -36.13 -29.51 -15.05
C LEU A 176 -36.87 -30.86 -14.97
N VAL A 177 -36.30 -31.83 -14.25
CA VAL A 177 -36.95 -33.13 -14.01
C VAL A 177 -38.22 -32.94 -13.19
N SER A 178 -38.16 -32.12 -12.14
CA SER A 178 -39.34 -31.77 -11.32
C SER A 178 -40.43 -31.09 -12.14
N PHE A 179 -40.09 -30.17 -13.04
CA PHE A 179 -41.07 -29.49 -13.90
C PHE A 179 -41.80 -30.47 -14.84
N ARG A 180 -41.05 -31.42 -15.42
CA ARG A 180 -41.64 -32.47 -16.27
C ARG A 180 -42.54 -33.41 -15.48
N ALA A 181 -42.12 -33.79 -14.27
CA ALA A 181 -42.92 -34.62 -13.39
C ALA A 181 -44.23 -33.93 -12.98
N GLU A 182 -44.20 -32.63 -12.74
CA GLU A 182 -45.38 -31.84 -12.40
C GLU A 182 -46.38 -31.77 -13.56
N CYS A 183 -45.93 -31.48 -14.79
CA CYS A 183 -46.80 -31.58 -15.98
C CYS A 183 -47.40 -32.99 -16.15
N GLY A 184 -46.60 -34.05 -16.02
CA GLY A 184 -47.07 -35.43 -16.16
C GLY A 184 -48.03 -35.88 -15.06
N GLY A 185 -47.99 -35.25 -13.87
CA GLY A 185 -48.97 -35.45 -12.81
C GLY A 185 -50.30 -34.72 -13.06
N MET A 186 -50.30 -33.67 -13.88
CA MET A 186 -51.49 -32.86 -14.18
C MET A 186 -52.22 -33.30 -15.45
N MET A 187 -51.51 -33.82 -16.45
CA MET A 187 -52.06 -34.21 -17.74
C MET A 187 -51.47 -35.54 -18.23
N GLU A 188 -52.33 -36.43 -18.72
CA GLU A 188 -51.88 -37.63 -19.44
C GLU A 188 -51.40 -37.25 -20.86
N ASN A 189 -50.32 -37.87 -21.35
CA ASN A 189 -49.74 -37.67 -22.69
C ASN A 189 -49.24 -36.24 -22.99
N VAL A 190 -48.45 -35.66 -22.07
CA VAL A 190 -47.77 -34.38 -22.30
C VAL A 190 -46.70 -34.54 -23.40
N ASN A 191 -46.82 -33.77 -24.47
CA ASN A 191 -45.91 -33.83 -25.62
C ASN A 191 -44.90 -32.67 -25.65
N GLU A 192 -45.25 -31.52 -25.09
CA GLU A 192 -44.37 -30.34 -25.04
C GLU A 192 -44.45 -29.66 -23.67
N LEU A 193 -43.29 -29.19 -23.20
CA LEU A 193 -43.12 -28.37 -22.00
C LEU A 193 -42.42 -27.09 -22.41
N THR A 194 -43.13 -25.97 -22.29
CA THR A 194 -42.56 -24.63 -22.41
C THR A 194 -42.45 -24.01 -21.02
N ILE A 195 -41.36 -23.29 -20.77
CA ILE A 195 -41.10 -22.60 -19.50
C ILE A 195 -40.98 -21.13 -19.83
N GLU A 196 -41.83 -20.31 -19.24
CA GLU A 196 -41.84 -18.86 -19.38
C GLU A 196 -41.53 -18.17 -18.05
N LEU A 197 -40.95 -16.97 -18.13
CA LEU A 197 -40.63 -16.13 -16.97
C LEU A 197 -39.82 -16.88 -15.90
N LEU A 198 -38.85 -17.69 -16.32
CA LEU A 198 -38.00 -18.44 -15.40
C LEU A 198 -37.12 -17.47 -14.61
N THR A 199 -37.23 -17.55 -13.29
CA THR A 199 -36.42 -16.81 -12.33
C THR A 199 -35.71 -17.78 -11.41
N ARG A 200 -34.48 -17.43 -11.03
CA ARG A 200 -33.68 -18.20 -10.06
C ARG A 200 -33.22 -17.30 -8.94
N GLU A 201 -33.48 -17.73 -7.71
CA GLU A 201 -32.93 -17.13 -6.50
C GLU A 201 -31.93 -18.09 -5.85
N ILE A 202 -30.67 -17.68 -5.73
CA ILE A 202 -29.60 -18.41 -5.07
C ILE A 202 -29.37 -17.75 -3.71
N THR A 203 -29.80 -18.39 -2.63
CA THR A 203 -29.58 -17.89 -1.27
C THR A 203 -28.44 -18.63 -0.59
N LEU A 204 -27.40 -17.91 -0.20
CA LEU A 204 -26.27 -18.37 0.59
C LEU A 204 -26.44 -17.89 2.05
N ASN A 205 -26.84 -18.80 2.94
CA ASN A 205 -26.99 -18.50 4.36
C ASN A 205 -25.75 -18.94 5.14
N VAL A 206 -25.15 -18.01 5.88
CA VAL A 206 -24.03 -18.28 6.77
C VAL A 206 -24.52 -18.37 8.22
N SER A 207 -24.18 -19.45 8.91
CA SER A 207 -24.33 -19.55 10.36
C SER A 207 -22.99 -19.87 11.01
N LYS A 208 -22.78 -19.31 12.20
CA LYS A 208 -21.60 -19.52 13.02
C LYS A 208 -21.99 -20.34 14.25
N ILE A 209 -21.32 -21.47 14.44
CA ILE A 209 -21.38 -22.28 15.66
C ILE A 209 -20.11 -21.96 16.44
N VAL A 210 -20.28 -21.27 17.56
CA VAL A 210 -19.18 -20.88 18.45
C VAL A 210 -18.90 -22.05 19.40
N ASP A 211 -17.71 -22.63 19.32
CA ASP A 211 -17.19 -23.55 20.33
C ASP A 211 -16.06 -22.85 21.11
N SER A 212 -15.79 -23.35 22.31
CA SER A 212 -14.75 -22.92 23.25
C SER A 212 -13.33 -22.82 22.67
N THR A 213 -13.05 -23.45 21.53
CA THR A 213 -11.70 -23.52 20.92
C THR A 213 -11.64 -23.20 19.43
N THR A 214 -12.75 -23.32 18.68
CA THR A 214 -12.80 -23.03 17.25
C THR A 214 -14.18 -22.50 16.84
N ASP A 215 -14.19 -21.58 15.88
CA ASP A 215 -15.42 -21.12 15.25
C ASP A 215 -15.71 -21.97 14.03
N THR A 216 -16.88 -22.60 13.97
CA THR A 216 -17.31 -23.36 12.79
C THR A 216 -18.37 -22.58 12.02
N TYR A 217 -18.10 -22.33 10.75
CA TYR A 217 -19.03 -21.69 9.83
C TYR A 217 -19.72 -22.75 8.99
N LYS A 218 -21.05 -22.72 8.96
CA LYS A 218 -21.87 -23.51 8.04
C LYS A 218 -22.46 -22.58 6.99
N ILE A 219 -22.25 -22.93 5.74
CA ILE A 219 -22.76 -22.19 4.58
C ILE A 219 -23.73 -23.11 3.86
N THR A 220 -25.00 -22.68 3.79
CA THR A 220 -26.06 -23.40 3.07
C THR A 220 -26.43 -22.60 1.83
N ALA A 221 -26.28 -23.21 0.66
CA ALA A 221 -26.79 -22.70 -0.61
C ALA A 221 -28.17 -23.31 -0.88
N VAL A 222 -29.14 -22.46 -1.24
CA VAL A 222 -30.49 -22.86 -1.67
C VAL A 222 -30.76 -22.22 -3.01
N PHE A 223 -31.10 -23.03 -4.01
CA PHE A 223 -31.49 -22.58 -5.34
C PHE A 223 -33.00 -22.74 -5.43
N THR A 224 -33.71 -21.62 -5.54
CA THR A 224 -35.16 -21.60 -5.72
C THR A 224 -35.48 -21.16 -7.13
N TYR A 225 -36.21 -22.00 -7.86
CA TYR A 225 -36.66 -21.76 -9.22
C TYR A 225 -38.15 -21.45 -9.20
N SER A 226 -38.54 -20.38 -9.87
CA SER A 226 -39.94 -20.00 -10.02
C SER A 226 -40.21 -19.54 -11.44
N GLY A 227 -41.37 -19.87 -11.98
CA GLY A 227 -41.79 -19.45 -13.30
C GLY A 227 -43.18 -19.96 -13.65
N ILE A 228 -43.50 -19.90 -14.94
CA ILE A 228 -44.73 -20.44 -15.50
C ILE A 228 -44.34 -21.59 -16.42
N ILE A 229 -44.92 -22.77 -16.18
CA ILE A 229 -44.86 -23.88 -17.14
C ILE A 229 -46.17 -23.91 -17.92
N GLU A 230 -46.06 -24.11 -19.21
CA GLU A 230 -47.20 -24.47 -20.05
C GLU A 230 -47.02 -25.91 -20.52
N CYS A 231 -48.01 -26.74 -20.18
CA CYS A 231 -48.05 -28.14 -20.55
C CYS A 231 -49.06 -28.29 -21.71
N THR A 232 -48.65 -28.90 -22.81
CA THR A 232 -49.55 -29.20 -23.94
C THR A 232 -49.66 -30.71 -24.15
N ALA A 233 -50.89 -31.20 -24.33
CA ALA A 233 -51.16 -32.57 -24.78
C ALA A 233 -51.68 -32.55 -26.22
N GLU A 234 -51.60 -33.71 -26.88
CA GLU A 234 -51.87 -33.91 -28.31
C GLU A 234 -53.20 -33.33 -28.82
N ASP A 235 -54.22 -33.25 -27.95
CA ASP A 235 -55.60 -32.83 -28.29
C ASP A 235 -56.15 -31.67 -27.44
N LEU A 236 -55.30 -30.95 -26.67
CA LEU A 236 -55.74 -29.91 -25.72
C LEU A 236 -55.00 -28.59 -25.92
N THR A 237 -55.70 -27.47 -25.71
CA THR A 237 -55.06 -26.15 -25.55
C THR A 237 -54.13 -26.17 -24.35
N GLY A 238 -52.94 -25.59 -24.50
CA GLY A 238 -51.93 -25.49 -23.45
C GLY A 238 -52.51 -24.91 -22.17
N THR A 239 -52.19 -25.55 -21.04
CA THR A 239 -52.60 -25.07 -19.72
C THR A 239 -51.36 -24.58 -18.98
N THR A 240 -51.45 -23.35 -18.47
CA THR A 240 -50.36 -22.67 -17.76
C THR A 240 -50.47 -22.87 -16.26
N TYR A 241 -49.34 -23.15 -15.60
CA TYR A 241 -49.24 -23.32 -14.16
C TYR A 241 -48.06 -22.54 -13.61
N SER A 242 -48.23 -21.91 -12.44
CA SER A 242 -47.10 -21.40 -11.68
C SER A 242 -46.44 -22.53 -10.92
N PHE A 243 -45.11 -22.60 -10.98
CA PHE A 243 -44.34 -23.64 -10.28
C PHE A 243 -43.31 -23.01 -9.36
N THR A 244 -42.90 -23.75 -8.34
CA THR A 244 -41.72 -23.41 -7.54
C THR A 244 -41.01 -24.69 -7.10
N HIS A 245 -39.71 -24.77 -7.39
CA HIS A 245 -38.86 -25.90 -6.98
C HIS A 245 -37.65 -25.38 -6.20
N SER A 246 -37.11 -26.17 -5.27
CA SER A 246 -35.91 -25.77 -4.54
C SER A 246 -34.93 -26.92 -4.35
N GLU A 247 -33.66 -26.62 -4.56
CA GLU A 247 -32.52 -27.52 -4.33
C GLU A 247 -31.61 -26.90 -3.28
N GLN A 248 -30.93 -27.72 -2.48
CA GLN A 248 -30.03 -27.21 -1.44
C GLN A 248 -28.78 -28.07 -1.28
N SER A 249 -27.69 -27.41 -0.91
CA SER A 249 -26.42 -28.03 -0.53
C SER A 249 -25.75 -27.19 0.56
N SER A 250 -24.86 -27.80 1.34
CA SER A 250 -24.16 -27.07 2.40
C SER A 250 -22.75 -27.58 2.63
N ALA A 251 -21.88 -26.68 3.04
CA ALA A 251 -20.54 -26.99 3.51
C ALA A 251 -20.33 -26.42 4.91
N SER A 252 -19.53 -27.11 5.73
CA SER A 252 -19.12 -26.64 7.04
C SER A 252 -17.60 -26.59 7.10
N VAL A 253 -17.06 -25.50 7.64
CA VAL A 253 -15.62 -25.30 7.79
C VAL A 253 -15.32 -24.69 9.14
N SER A 254 -14.29 -25.21 9.81
CA SER A 254 -13.78 -24.64 11.05
C SER A 254 -12.66 -23.65 10.72
N SER A 255 -12.77 -22.43 11.23
CA SER A 255 -11.73 -21.40 11.11
C SER A 255 -11.30 -20.95 12.50
N ILE A 256 -10.02 -20.69 12.68
CA ILE A 256 -9.51 -20.00 13.87
C ILE A 256 -9.66 -18.50 13.57
N ALA A 257 -10.81 -17.92 13.92
CA ALA A 257 -11.07 -16.53 13.61
C ALA A 257 -10.35 -15.60 14.59
N ASP A 258 -9.36 -14.86 14.10
CA ASP A 258 -9.16 -13.46 14.51
C ASP A 258 -8.32 -12.72 13.46
N SER A 259 -8.97 -12.04 12.51
CA SER A 259 -8.29 -11.08 11.64
C SER A 259 -8.62 -9.67 12.14
N THR A 260 -7.84 -9.20 13.11
CA THR A 260 -7.81 -7.80 13.55
C THR A 260 -7.53 -6.80 12.43
N ASP A 261 -7.11 -7.28 11.26
CA ASP A 261 -6.76 -6.52 10.05
C ASP A 261 -7.88 -6.46 9.00
N GLY A 262 -9.07 -6.99 9.28
CA GLY A 262 -10.18 -6.99 8.32
C GLY A 262 -9.96 -7.88 7.10
N SER A 263 -9.05 -8.86 7.19
CA SER A 263 -8.91 -9.92 6.17
C SER A 263 -10.05 -10.94 6.28
N PRO A 264 -10.49 -11.54 5.16
CA PRO A 264 -11.58 -12.51 5.19
C PRO A 264 -11.20 -13.75 6.02
N VAL A 265 -12.13 -14.27 6.82
CA VAL A 265 -11.89 -15.40 7.74
C VAL A 265 -11.84 -16.76 7.03
N LEU A 266 -12.45 -16.85 5.84
CA LEU A 266 -12.45 -18.03 4.97
C LEU A 266 -12.91 -17.67 3.55
N SER A 267 -12.70 -18.59 2.63
CA SER A 267 -13.19 -18.53 1.24
C SER A 267 -14.16 -19.67 0.92
N ALA A 268 -15.35 -19.31 0.46
CA ALA A 268 -16.42 -20.23 0.08
C ALA A 268 -16.62 -20.23 -1.44
N PHE A 269 -16.67 -21.42 -2.04
CA PHE A 269 -16.83 -21.63 -3.46
C PHE A 269 -18.14 -22.34 -3.73
N LEU A 270 -19.00 -21.70 -4.53
CA LEU A 270 -20.24 -22.26 -5.06
C LEU A 270 -20.03 -22.57 -6.53
N PHE A 271 -20.14 -23.84 -6.90
CA PHE A 271 -20.13 -24.30 -8.29
C PHE A 271 -21.53 -24.69 -8.72
N PHE A 272 -21.97 -24.22 -9.89
CA PHE A 272 -23.27 -24.57 -10.47
C PHE A 272 -23.20 -24.52 -12.00
N ASP A 273 -24.06 -25.29 -12.67
CA ASP A 273 -24.21 -25.23 -14.12
C ASP A 273 -25.48 -24.44 -14.44
N GLY A 274 -25.30 -23.19 -14.85
CA GLY A 274 -26.42 -22.31 -15.16
C GLY A 274 -27.10 -22.68 -16.48
N TYR A 275 -28.36 -23.10 -16.41
CA TYR A 275 -29.19 -23.40 -17.56
C TYR A 275 -29.90 -22.15 -18.09
N TYR A 276 -29.19 -21.36 -18.90
CA TYR A 276 -29.72 -20.11 -19.45
C TYR A 276 -30.45 -20.32 -20.78
N ARG A 277 -31.76 -20.64 -20.73
CA ARG A 277 -32.66 -20.56 -21.90
C ARG A 277 -33.23 -19.17 -22.10
N GLU A 278 -33.82 -18.90 -23.27
CA GLU A 278 -34.42 -17.59 -23.60
C GLU A 278 -35.42 -17.08 -22.55
N SER A 279 -36.07 -17.97 -21.82
CA SER A 279 -37.03 -17.62 -20.77
C SER A 279 -36.40 -17.21 -19.43
N MET A 280 -35.09 -17.42 -19.24
CA MET A 280 -34.38 -17.03 -18.03
C MET A 280 -34.00 -15.55 -18.09
N GLN A 281 -34.81 -14.72 -17.45
CA GLN A 281 -34.66 -13.26 -17.54
C GLN A 281 -33.83 -12.69 -16.39
N THR A 282 -34.03 -13.18 -15.17
CA THR A 282 -33.42 -12.59 -13.97
C THR A 282 -32.91 -13.64 -13.01
N GLU A 283 -31.73 -13.38 -12.47
CA GLU A 283 -31.14 -14.15 -11.39
C GLU A 283 -30.84 -13.24 -10.20
N THR A 284 -31.17 -13.70 -9.00
CA THR A 284 -30.79 -13.02 -7.76
C THR A 284 -29.93 -13.95 -6.93
N VAL A 285 -28.75 -13.49 -6.54
CA VAL A 285 -27.89 -14.19 -5.59
C VAL A 285 -27.89 -13.41 -4.28
N LEU A 286 -28.49 -13.96 -3.24
CA LEU A 286 -28.57 -13.36 -1.92
C LEU A 286 -27.56 -14.03 -0.99
N ILE A 287 -26.54 -13.29 -0.58
CA ILE A 287 -25.60 -13.70 0.46
C ILE A 287 -26.06 -13.10 1.78
N ASN A 288 -26.51 -13.96 2.69
CA ASN A 288 -26.96 -13.60 4.03
C ASN A 288 -25.92 -14.03 5.06
N ASN A 289 -25.08 -13.08 5.49
CA ASN A 289 -24.00 -13.33 6.43
C ASN A 289 -24.20 -12.57 7.77
N PRO A 290 -25.15 -12.98 8.62
CA PRO A 290 -25.42 -12.30 9.89
C PRO A 290 -24.26 -12.40 10.90
N THR A 291 -23.22 -13.19 10.62
CA THR A 291 -22.07 -13.36 11.51
C THR A 291 -21.22 -12.09 11.63
N GLY A 292 -21.28 -11.20 10.62
CA GLY A 292 -20.47 -9.99 10.54
C GLY A 292 -18.99 -10.24 10.18
N SER A 293 -18.57 -11.50 10.04
CA SER A 293 -17.22 -11.83 9.59
C SER A 293 -17.09 -11.63 8.08
N ASP A 294 -15.97 -11.06 7.62
CA ASP A 294 -15.70 -10.95 6.19
C ASP A 294 -15.43 -12.36 5.62
N ILE A 295 -16.23 -12.79 4.64
CA ILE A 295 -16.10 -14.10 3.97
C ILE A 295 -16.07 -13.87 2.47
N ASN A 296 -15.05 -14.41 1.81
CA ASN A 296 -14.96 -14.41 0.35
C ASN A 296 -15.95 -15.43 -0.23
N PHE A 297 -16.76 -15.01 -1.20
CA PHE A 297 -17.65 -15.88 -1.96
C PHE A 297 -17.24 -15.91 -3.43
N PHE A 298 -16.90 -17.10 -3.90
CA PHE A 298 -16.60 -17.41 -5.29
C PHE A 298 -17.81 -18.11 -5.90
N ILE A 299 -18.57 -17.37 -6.71
CA ILE A 299 -19.76 -17.87 -7.41
C ILE A 299 -19.34 -18.26 -8.83
N VAL A 300 -19.22 -19.56 -9.06
CA VAL A 300 -18.63 -20.13 -10.27
C VAL A 300 -19.72 -20.82 -11.08
N ASN A 301 -20.08 -20.22 -12.21
CA ASN A 301 -20.85 -20.91 -13.23
C ASN A 301 -19.91 -21.80 -14.06
N THR A 302 -20.06 -23.12 -13.97
CA THR A 302 -19.19 -24.07 -14.67
C THR A 302 -19.61 -24.32 -16.12
N ASP A 303 -20.87 -24.05 -16.46
CA ASP A 303 -21.34 -24.14 -17.84
C ASP A 303 -21.01 -22.88 -18.66
N LYS A 304 -20.64 -23.11 -19.92
CA LYS A 304 -20.32 -22.07 -20.91
C LYS A 304 -21.49 -21.78 -21.86
N GLY A 305 -22.70 -22.20 -21.50
CA GLY A 305 -23.93 -21.89 -22.22
C GLY A 305 -24.05 -20.40 -22.55
N THR A 306 -24.61 -20.09 -23.72
CA THR A 306 -24.81 -18.70 -24.14
C THR A 306 -25.91 -18.08 -23.30
N MET A 307 -25.59 -17.05 -22.51
CA MET A 307 -26.60 -16.33 -21.72
C MET A 307 -27.54 -15.53 -22.63
N PRO A 308 -28.85 -15.48 -22.34
CA PRO A 308 -29.82 -14.67 -23.06
C PRO A 308 -29.44 -13.19 -23.09
N VAL A 309 -29.85 -12.50 -24.15
CA VAL A 309 -29.60 -11.05 -24.31
C VAL A 309 -30.17 -10.25 -23.15
N ASN A 310 -31.32 -10.67 -22.60
CA ASN A 310 -32.01 -9.99 -21.50
C ASN A 310 -31.61 -10.49 -20.10
N TYR A 311 -30.69 -11.45 -20.00
CA TYR A 311 -30.23 -11.95 -18.71
C TYR A 311 -29.55 -10.84 -17.90
N GLY A 312 -29.92 -10.75 -16.62
CA GLY A 312 -29.26 -9.92 -15.62
C GLY A 312 -29.22 -10.61 -14.26
N ALA A 313 -28.07 -10.51 -13.59
CA ALA A 313 -27.86 -11.05 -12.25
C ALA A 313 -27.68 -9.92 -11.23
N LEU A 314 -28.39 -10.01 -10.11
CA LEU A 314 -28.17 -9.16 -8.94
C LEU A 314 -27.52 -10.00 -7.84
N ILE A 315 -26.28 -9.68 -7.48
CA ILE A 315 -25.65 -10.24 -6.29
C ILE A 315 -25.79 -9.26 -5.14
N TRP A 316 -26.44 -9.68 -4.06
CA TRP A 316 -26.66 -8.87 -2.88
C TRP A 316 -26.02 -9.51 -1.65
N TYR A 317 -24.98 -8.87 -1.13
CA TYR A 317 -24.32 -9.23 0.12
C TYR A 317 -24.89 -8.42 1.29
N LYS A 318 -25.52 -9.10 2.24
CA LYS A 318 -26.06 -8.53 3.47
C LYS A 318 -25.07 -8.68 4.63
N TYR A 319 -25.03 -7.65 5.47
CA TYR A 319 -24.23 -7.56 6.70
C TYR A 319 -22.71 -7.53 6.48
N GLN A 320 -22.28 -6.85 5.42
CA GLN A 320 -20.86 -6.64 5.13
C GLN A 320 -20.28 -5.51 5.98
N ASN A 321 -18.98 -5.60 6.28
CA ASN A 321 -18.27 -4.54 6.99
C ASN A 321 -18.02 -3.31 6.09
N PHE A 322 -18.20 -2.12 6.67
CA PHE A 322 -18.03 -0.83 5.99
C PHE A 322 -17.04 0.05 6.76
N LYS A 323 -16.23 0.81 6.02
CA LYS A 323 -15.35 1.87 6.52
C LYS A 323 -16.16 3.05 7.07
N ALA A 324 -15.48 3.96 7.77
CA ALA A 324 -16.10 5.15 8.36
C ALA A 324 -16.74 6.09 7.31
N ASP A 325 -16.28 6.04 6.06
CA ASP A 325 -16.82 6.81 4.93
C ASP A 325 -18.05 6.15 4.26
N ASN A 326 -18.59 5.09 4.87
CA ASN A 326 -19.71 4.30 4.35
C ASN A 326 -19.42 3.60 2.99
N THR A 327 -18.17 3.26 2.72
CA THR A 327 -17.79 2.31 1.67
C THR A 327 -17.54 0.92 2.25
N PRO A 328 -17.82 -0.18 1.51
CA PRO A 328 -17.44 -1.52 1.94
C PRO A 328 -15.93 -1.63 2.17
N VAL A 329 -15.51 -2.39 3.19
CA VAL A 329 -14.08 -2.55 3.53
C VAL A 329 -13.32 -3.23 2.39
N ASN A 330 -13.87 -4.36 1.92
CA ASN A 330 -13.32 -5.22 0.88
C ASN A 330 -14.40 -5.55 -0.17
N SER A 331 -13.99 -5.96 -1.37
CA SER A 331 -14.89 -6.71 -2.26
C SER A 331 -14.83 -8.18 -1.87
N LEU A 332 -15.95 -8.77 -1.50
CA LEU A 332 -16.00 -10.14 -0.96
C LEU A 332 -16.69 -11.13 -1.91
N VAL A 333 -16.96 -10.71 -3.15
CA VAL A 333 -17.68 -11.51 -4.14
C VAL A 333 -16.87 -11.55 -5.43
N TYR A 334 -16.65 -12.78 -5.90
CA TYR A 334 -15.88 -13.10 -7.09
C TYR A 334 -16.70 -14.03 -7.97
N THR A 335 -16.83 -13.73 -9.25
CA THR A 335 -17.63 -14.54 -10.15
C THR A 335 -17.14 -14.42 -11.59
N ASN A 336 -17.33 -15.49 -12.35
CA ASN A 336 -17.10 -15.53 -13.80
C ASN A 336 -18.35 -15.20 -14.61
N LEU A 337 -19.45 -14.80 -13.97
CA LEU A 337 -20.58 -14.22 -14.67
C LEU A 337 -20.14 -12.91 -15.38
N PRO A 338 -20.62 -12.63 -16.61
CA PRO A 338 -20.20 -11.46 -17.37
C PRO A 338 -20.45 -10.15 -16.60
N ALA A 339 -19.40 -9.38 -16.33
CA ALA A 339 -19.50 -8.17 -15.51
C ALA A 339 -20.54 -7.15 -16.03
N ALA A 340 -20.78 -7.09 -17.34
CA ALA A 340 -21.80 -6.23 -17.95
C ALA A 340 -23.25 -6.64 -17.63
N LYS A 341 -23.46 -7.87 -17.15
CA LYS A 341 -24.77 -8.44 -16.80
C LYS A 341 -24.97 -8.58 -15.29
N VAL A 342 -23.95 -8.31 -14.49
CA VAL A 342 -23.97 -8.52 -13.04
C VAL A 342 -23.93 -7.19 -12.32
N THR A 343 -24.86 -7.00 -11.38
CA THR A 343 -24.82 -5.89 -10.42
C THR A 343 -24.47 -6.45 -9.04
N TYR A 344 -23.41 -5.95 -8.41
CA TYR A 344 -23.07 -6.30 -7.03
C TYR A 344 -23.50 -5.18 -6.07
N ARG A 345 -24.28 -5.56 -5.05
CA ARG A 345 -24.71 -4.68 -3.96
C ARG A 345 -24.20 -5.20 -2.63
N ALA A 346 -23.45 -4.37 -1.93
CA ALA A 346 -23.03 -4.58 -0.55
C ALA A 346 -23.95 -3.78 0.38
N SER A 347 -24.30 -4.35 1.51
CA SER A 347 -25.09 -3.66 2.54
C SER A 347 -24.59 -3.97 3.95
N LYS A 348 -24.47 -2.94 4.78
CA LYS A 348 -24.18 -3.09 6.21
C LYS A 348 -25.44 -3.47 6.99
N ASN A 349 -26.56 -2.87 6.59
CA ASN A 349 -27.90 -3.07 7.13
C ASN A 349 -28.93 -2.66 6.06
N GLU A 350 -30.22 -2.73 6.40
CA GLU A 350 -31.32 -2.43 5.47
C GLU A 350 -31.34 -0.98 4.95
N LEU A 351 -30.64 -0.04 5.61
CA LEU A 351 -30.60 1.38 5.25
C LEU A 351 -29.35 1.78 4.46
N LEU A 352 -28.21 1.13 4.74
CA LEU A 352 -26.93 1.47 4.14
C LEU A 352 -26.49 0.43 3.12
N ARG A 353 -26.62 0.79 1.84
CA ARG A 353 -26.27 -0.04 0.68
C ARG A 353 -25.42 0.72 -0.34
N LYS A 354 -24.47 0.03 -0.95
CA LYS A 354 -23.61 0.54 -2.03
C LYS A 354 -23.57 -0.46 -3.17
N THR A 355 -23.63 0.06 -4.40
CA THR A 355 -23.42 -0.74 -5.61
C THR A 355 -21.96 -0.66 -5.98
N LEU A 356 -21.36 -1.81 -6.28
CA LEU A 356 -19.94 -1.99 -6.58
C LEU A 356 -19.79 -2.66 -7.94
N SER A 357 -18.65 -2.43 -8.58
CA SER A 357 -18.27 -3.15 -9.79
C SER A 357 -17.78 -4.56 -9.44
N VAL A 358 -18.15 -5.54 -10.27
CA VAL A 358 -17.62 -6.90 -10.21
C VAL A 358 -16.43 -6.98 -11.14
N THR A 359 -15.34 -7.59 -10.68
CA THR A 359 -14.08 -7.64 -11.43
C THR A 359 -14.04 -8.72 -12.50
N GLY A 360 -15.01 -9.66 -12.50
CA GLY A 360 -15.10 -10.78 -13.45
C GLY A 360 -14.02 -11.86 -13.26
N TYR A 361 -13.13 -11.68 -12.28
CA TYR A 361 -12.09 -12.64 -11.94
C TYR A 361 -12.59 -13.62 -10.87
N LEU A 362 -12.13 -14.88 -10.96
CA LEU A 362 -12.34 -15.94 -9.96
C LEU A 362 -11.24 -15.98 -8.90
N VAL A 363 -10.53 -14.86 -8.71
CA VAL A 363 -9.47 -14.73 -7.72
C VAL A 363 -9.61 -13.37 -7.06
N GLU A 364 -9.32 -13.31 -5.76
CA GLU A 364 -9.12 -12.03 -5.10
C GLU A 364 -7.97 -11.30 -5.79
N THR A 365 -8.15 -10.00 -5.94
CA THR A 365 -7.18 -9.14 -6.60
C THR A 365 -6.92 -7.96 -5.69
N LYS A 366 -5.65 -7.75 -5.34
CA LYS A 366 -5.22 -6.57 -4.59
C LYS A 366 -4.36 -5.70 -5.49
N GLN A 367 -4.56 -4.39 -5.42
CA GLN A 367 -3.60 -3.44 -5.97
C GLN A 367 -2.42 -3.39 -4.99
N LEU A 368 -1.29 -3.97 -5.42
CA LEU A 368 -0.06 -3.98 -4.65
C LEU A 368 0.98 -3.09 -5.33
N ASN A 369 1.58 -2.21 -4.54
CA ASN A 369 2.72 -1.41 -4.94
C ASN A 369 3.97 -2.29 -4.92
N ARG A 370 4.20 -3.05 -5.99
CA ARG A 370 5.28 -4.06 -6.07
C ARG A 370 6.62 -3.49 -6.53
N LYS A 371 6.63 -2.30 -7.12
CA LYS A 371 7.84 -1.63 -7.57
C LYS A 371 7.88 -0.22 -7.00
N TYR A 372 8.95 0.09 -6.29
CA TYR A 372 9.25 1.43 -5.79
C TYR A 372 10.52 1.95 -6.45
N ASN A 373 10.45 3.12 -7.05
CA ASN A 373 11.66 3.88 -7.34
C ASN A 373 12.06 4.62 -6.07
N VAL A 374 13.29 4.41 -5.62
CA VAL A 374 13.87 5.00 -4.43
C VAL A 374 14.85 6.07 -4.87
N GLU A 375 14.54 7.31 -4.56
CA GLU A 375 15.39 8.49 -4.79
C GLU A 375 15.93 8.97 -3.45
N VAL A 376 17.23 9.23 -3.37
CA VAL A 376 17.89 9.79 -2.18
C VAL A 376 18.57 11.09 -2.58
N THR A 377 17.96 12.19 -2.14
CA THR A 377 18.45 13.55 -2.39
C THR A 377 19.09 14.11 -1.13
N LEU A 378 20.33 14.58 -1.23
CA LEU A 378 21.06 15.19 -0.12
C LEU A 378 21.16 16.70 -0.27
N PHE A 379 20.80 17.41 0.79
CA PHE A 379 20.97 18.84 0.96
C PHE A 379 22.06 19.13 1.99
N LYS A 380 22.51 20.37 2.05
CA LYS A 380 23.43 20.83 3.09
C LYS A 380 22.77 20.67 4.48
N GLY A 381 23.51 20.16 5.46
CA GLY A 381 22.97 19.99 6.82
C GLY A 381 22.48 21.31 7.43
N GLY A 382 21.28 21.27 8.02
CA GLY A 382 20.61 22.44 8.62
C GLY A 382 19.97 23.40 7.61
N SER A 383 19.88 23.00 6.34
CA SER A 383 19.17 23.76 5.30
C SER A 383 17.65 23.59 5.37
N GLY A 384 17.18 22.59 6.11
CA GLY A 384 15.75 22.29 6.20
C GLY A 384 15.20 21.78 4.86
N PHE A 385 16.02 21.02 4.12
CA PHE A 385 15.68 20.47 2.79
C PHE A 385 15.41 21.55 1.74
N SER A 386 16.04 22.72 1.88
CA SER A 386 15.91 23.84 0.94
C SER A 386 17.27 24.25 0.38
N GLY A 387 17.31 24.66 -0.90
CA GLY A 387 18.53 25.08 -1.58
C GLY A 387 19.13 24.03 -2.53
N ASP A 388 20.41 24.22 -2.89
CA ASP A 388 21.08 23.40 -3.91
C ASP A 388 21.28 21.96 -3.44
N VAL A 389 20.88 21.01 -4.28
CA VAL A 389 21.12 19.59 -4.11
C VAL A 389 22.61 19.31 -4.23
N ILE A 390 23.18 18.65 -3.22
CA ILE A 390 24.60 18.27 -3.19
C ILE A 390 24.81 16.96 -3.95
N MET A 391 23.88 16.02 -3.80
CA MET A 391 23.92 14.70 -4.42
C MET A 391 22.50 14.19 -4.60
N ASP A 392 22.27 13.47 -5.70
CA ASP A 392 21.04 12.73 -5.95
C ASP A 392 21.38 11.31 -6.43
N SER A 393 20.65 10.32 -5.94
CA SER A 393 20.88 8.91 -6.21
C SER A 393 19.55 8.20 -6.41
N ASN A 394 19.44 7.43 -7.50
CA ASN A 394 18.23 6.72 -7.88
C ASN A 394 18.47 5.21 -7.91
N SER A 395 17.55 4.44 -7.33
CA SER A 395 17.52 2.98 -7.40
C SER A 395 16.10 2.47 -7.53
N THR A 396 15.95 1.19 -7.90
CA THR A 396 14.64 0.54 -7.98
C THR A 396 14.61 -0.61 -6.99
N LYS A 397 13.53 -0.67 -6.21
CA LYS A 397 13.26 -1.74 -5.24
C LYS A 397 11.96 -2.45 -5.59
N LEU A 398 11.98 -3.77 -5.50
CA LEU A 398 10.77 -4.58 -5.58
C LEU A 398 10.28 -4.89 -4.17
N ASN A 399 8.99 -4.73 -3.93
CA ASN A 399 8.28 -5.17 -2.74
C ASN A 399 7.48 -6.41 -3.15
N TYR A 400 7.70 -7.52 -2.48
CA TYR A 400 7.09 -8.82 -2.82
C TYR A 400 5.84 -9.10 -1.99
#